data_AF-A0A510V606-F1
#
_entry.id   AF-A0A510V606-F1
#
_cell.length_a   1.000
_cell.length_b   1.000
_cell.length_c   1.000
_cell.angle_alpha   90.00
_cell.angle_beta   90.00
_cell.angle_gamma   90.00
#
_symmetry.space_group_name_H-M   'P 1'
#
loop_
_entity.id
_entity.type
_entity.pdbx_description
1 polymer ?
#
loop_
_entity_poly.entity_id
_entity_poly.type
_entity_poly.pdbx_seq_one_letter_code
_entity_poly.pdbx_strand_id
1 'polypeptide(L)'
;MLFFHLVDPSSRDAIQREGFSAETGSPSRRGFHMLLGNSPGRRAEMETYTGEGFLVVVEMPEEVARPYLWTQEPDAQLYEMPSDLLNEYAPFTYIEV
;
A
#
# COMPACT_ATOMS: atom_id res chain seq x y z
N MET A 1 -9.80 -5.18 -6.30
CA MET A 1 -9.57 -5.26 -4.84
C MET A 1 -8.85 -3.99 -4.42
N LEU A 2 -9.09 -3.51 -3.20
CA LEU A 2 -8.37 -2.35 -2.67
C LEU A 2 -7.17 -2.82 -1.87
N PHE A 3 -6.04 -2.14 -2.08
CA PHE A 3 -4.80 -2.32 -1.34
C PHE A 3 -4.39 -1.00 -0.71
N PHE A 4 -3.84 -1.05 0.49
CA PHE A 4 -3.52 0.13 1.28
C PHE A 4 -2.03 0.17 1.61
N HIS A 5 -1.37 1.28 1.28
CA HIS A 5 0.00 1.57 1.68
C HIS A 5 0.01 2.77 2.62
N LEU A 6 0.45 2.56 3.86
CA LEU A 6 0.57 3.64 4.84
C LEU A 6 1.88 4.39 4.64
N VAL A 7 1.80 5.72 4.54
CA VAL A 7 2.93 6.61 4.29
C VAL A 7 2.84 7.88 5.12
N ASP A 8 4.00 8.48 5.38
CA ASP A 8 4.09 9.84 5.93
C ASP A 8 3.73 10.91 4.86
N PRO A 9 3.47 12.17 5.27
CA PRO A 9 3.12 13.25 4.34
C PRO A 9 4.15 13.48 3.21
N SER A 10 5.45 13.37 3.49
CA SER A 10 6.50 13.59 2.48
C SER A 10 6.53 12.48 1.43
N SER A 11 6.36 11.23 1.87
CA SER A 11 6.22 10.06 1.01
C SER A 11 4.94 10.13 0.17
N ARG A 12 3.82 10.61 0.74
CA ARG A 12 2.57 10.85 0.01
C ARG A 12 2.76 11.85 -1.13
N ASP A 13 3.40 12.99 -0.86
CA ASP A 13 3.64 14.02 -1.87
C ASP A 13 4.59 13.54 -2.97
N ALA A 14 5.62 12.78 -2.60
CA ALA A 14 6.53 12.15 -3.56
C ALA A 14 5.79 11.16 -4.48
N ILE A 15 4.96 10.27 -3.91
CA ILE A 15 4.15 9.32 -4.70
C ILE A 15 3.15 10.05 -5.59
N GLN A 16 2.54 11.13 -5.11
CA GLN A 16 1.62 11.91 -5.94
C GLN A 16 2.30 12.56 -7.15
N ARG A 17 3.55 13.00 -6.99
CA ARG A 17 4.30 13.70 -8.05
C ARG A 17 4.96 12.74 -9.04
N GLU A 18 5.53 11.64 -8.55
CA GLU A 18 6.47 10.79 -9.30
C GLU A 18 6.05 9.31 -9.33
N GLY A 19 5.00 8.94 -8.60
CA GLY A 19 4.62 7.54 -8.38
C GLY A 19 5.45 6.86 -7.31
N PHE A 20 5.18 5.57 -7.09
CA PHE A 20 6.00 4.72 -6.23
C PHE A 20 7.43 4.62 -6.79
N SER A 21 8.40 4.69 -5.90
CA SER A 21 9.82 4.52 -6.22
C SER A 21 10.55 3.78 -5.11
N ALA A 22 11.82 3.44 -5.36
CA ALA A 22 12.68 2.84 -4.35
C ALA A 22 12.88 3.69 -3.09
N GLU A 23 12.53 4.98 -3.12
CA GLU A 23 12.72 5.94 -2.03
C GLU A 23 11.41 6.27 -1.28
N THR A 24 10.25 5.86 -1.81
CA THR A 24 8.94 6.19 -1.21
C THR A 24 8.40 5.05 -0.37
N GLY A 25 8.69 5.05 0.94
CA GLY A 25 8.14 4.10 1.91
C GLY A 25 9.17 3.15 2.54
N SER A 26 8.71 2.31 3.47
CA SER A 26 9.55 1.35 4.21
C SER A 26 9.73 0.06 3.39
N PRO A 27 10.85 -0.14 2.68
CA PRO A 27 11.00 -1.26 1.77
C PRO A 27 11.46 -2.49 2.57
N SER A 28 10.74 -3.60 2.43
CA SER A 28 11.28 -4.93 2.75
C SER A 28 12.45 -5.29 1.81
N ARG A 29 12.42 -4.77 0.58
CA ARG A 29 13.52 -4.76 -0.41
C ARG A 29 13.39 -3.54 -1.33
N ARG A 30 14.50 -3.07 -1.90
CA ARG A 30 14.54 -1.83 -2.72
C ARG A 30 13.56 -1.91 -3.89
N GLY A 31 12.67 -0.91 -4.01
CA GLY A 31 11.68 -0.84 -5.08
C GLY A 31 10.44 -1.73 -4.87
N PHE A 32 10.23 -2.23 -3.64
CA PHE A 32 9.03 -2.97 -3.26
C PHE A 32 8.36 -2.29 -2.06
N HIS A 33 7.04 -2.40 -2.02
CA HIS A 33 6.20 -1.79 -1.00
C HIS A 33 5.31 -2.84 -0.36
N MET A 34 5.13 -2.71 0.95
CA MET A 34 4.20 -3.52 1.72
C MET A 34 2.81 -2.89 1.64
N LEU A 35 1.86 -3.63 1.07
CA LEU A 35 0.47 -3.24 0.98
C LEU A 35 -0.40 -4.20 1.77
N LEU A 36 -1.40 -3.64 2.45
CA LEU A 36 -2.44 -4.40 3.12
C LEU A 36 -3.59 -4.66 2.15
N GLY A 37 -4.02 -5.92 2.03
CA GLY A 37 -5.28 -6.24 1.36
C GLY A 37 -6.48 -5.74 2.17
N ASN A 38 -7.58 -5.44 1.48
CA ASN A 38 -8.85 -5.08 2.12
C ASN A 38 -9.50 -6.26 2.86
N SER A 39 -9.00 -6.61 4.06
CA SER A 39 -9.63 -7.56 4.97
C SER A 39 -10.46 -6.84 6.04
N PRO A 40 -11.63 -7.38 6.46
CA PRO A 40 -12.48 -6.76 7.48
C PRO A 40 -11.78 -6.50 8.82
N GLY A 41 -10.79 -7.33 9.18
CA GLY A 41 -10.09 -7.25 10.47
C GLY A 41 -9.17 -6.04 10.63
N ARG A 42 -8.65 -5.48 9.54
CA ARG A 42 -7.63 -4.41 9.60
C ARG A 42 -8.13 -3.01 9.29
N ARG A 43 -9.39 -2.82 8.87
CA ARG A 43 -10.00 -1.47 8.85
C ARG A 43 -9.94 -0.84 10.26
N ALA A 44 -10.19 -1.65 11.29
CA ALA A 44 -10.06 -1.25 12.69
C ALA A 44 -8.60 -0.98 13.10
N GLU A 45 -7.62 -1.74 12.59
CA GLU A 45 -6.20 -1.47 12.87
C GLU A 45 -5.67 -0.21 12.17
N MET A 46 -6.14 0.08 10.96
CA MET A 46 -5.87 1.35 10.27
C MET A 46 -6.49 2.53 11.04
N GLU A 47 -7.68 2.35 11.63
CA GLU A 47 -8.31 3.32 12.54
C GLU A 47 -7.56 3.48 13.88
N THR A 48 -6.70 2.52 14.26
CA THR A 48 -5.91 2.57 15.50
C THR A 48 -4.52 3.18 15.28
N TYR A 49 -4.15 3.53 14.04
CA TYR A 49 -2.91 4.26 13.78
C TYR A 49 -3.08 5.69 14.28
N THR A 50 -2.52 6.00 15.45
CA THR A 50 -2.67 7.28 16.16
C THR A 50 -1.69 8.38 15.70
N GLY A 51 -1.10 8.24 14.52
CA GLY A 51 -0.11 9.16 13.98
C GLY A 51 -0.55 9.77 12.66
N GLU A 52 -0.25 11.06 12.46
CA GLU A 52 -0.48 11.78 11.21
C GLU A 52 0.09 10.99 10.02
N GLY A 53 -0.78 10.51 9.14
CA GLY A 53 -0.36 9.70 7.99
C GLY A 53 -1.39 9.69 6.87
N PHE A 54 -1.01 9.05 5.76
CA PHE A 54 -1.89 8.85 4.62
C PHE A 54 -1.91 7.38 4.21
N LEU A 55 -3.09 6.88 3.90
CA LEU A 55 -3.26 5.64 3.16
C LEU A 55 -3.29 5.96 1.67
N VAL A 56 -2.31 5.47 0.94
CA VAL A 56 -2.37 5.38 -0.52
C VAL A 56 -3.19 4.15 -0.87
N VAL A 57 -4.29 4.36 -1.59
CA VAL A 57 -5.19 3.31 -2.03
C VAL A 57 -4.86 2.95 -3.48
N VAL A 58 -4.52 1.68 -3.69
CA VAL A 58 -4.25 1.09 -4.99
C VAL A 58 -5.38 0.13 -5.33
N GLU A 59 -6.11 0.41 -6.40
CA GLU A 59 -7.18 -0.47 -6.89
C GLU A 59 -6.66 -1.37 -8.00
N MET A 60 -6.57 -2.67 -7.73
CA MET A 60 -5.97 -3.66 -8.61
C MET A 60 -6.74 -4.99 -8.54
N PRO A 61 -6.83 -5.78 -9.63
CA PRO A 61 -7.41 -7.12 -9.58
C PRO A 61 -6.67 -8.04 -8.61
N GLU A 62 -7.39 -8.87 -7.85
CA GLU A 62 -6.78 -9.78 -6.87
C GLU A 62 -5.85 -10.78 -7.55
N GLU A 63 -6.16 -11.21 -8.78
CA GLU A 63 -5.36 -12.14 -9.56
C GLU A 63 -3.98 -11.59 -9.91
N VAL A 64 -3.87 -10.27 -10.06
CA VAL A 64 -2.60 -9.57 -10.30
C VAL A 64 -1.80 -9.45 -9.00
N ALA A 65 -2.48 -9.26 -7.87
CA ALA A 65 -1.86 -9.14 -6.56
C ALA A 65 -1.42 -10.48 -5.96
N ARG A 66 -2.14 -11.57 -6.25
CA ARG A 66 -1.96 -12.90 -5.67
C ARG A 66 -0.51 -13.43 -5.69
N PRO A 67 0.29 -13.24 -6.76
CA PRO A 67 1.70 -13.67 -6.78
C PRO A 67 2.60 -12.94 -5.76
N TYR A 68 2.16 -11.79 -5.25
CA TYR A 68 2.89 -10.93 -4.33
C TYR A 68 2.47 -11.11 -2.87
N LEU A 69 1.61 -12.10 -2.58
CA LEU A 69 1.17 -12.38 -1.21
C LEU A 69 2.37 -12.84 -0.35
N TRP A 70 2.70 -12.05 0.66
CA TRP A 70 3.80 -12.29 1.60
C TRP A 70 3.36 -13.14 2.80
N THR A 71 2.18 -12.89 3.35
CA THR A 71 1.61 -13.66 4.48
C THR A 71 0.30 -14.31 4.07
N GLN A 72 0.11 -15.57 4.45
CA GLN A 72 -1.15 -16.29 4.24
C GLN A 72 -2.12 -16.15 5.43
N GLU A 73 -1.84 -15.23 6.35
CA GLU A 73 -2.74 -14.95 7.46
C GLU A 73 -4.05 -14.36 6.91
N PRO A 74 -5.20 -15.04 7.08
CA PRO A 74 -6.46 -14.60 6.48
C PRO A 74 -6.86 -13.18 6.89
N ASP A 75 -6.50 -12.79 8.12
CA ASP A 75 -6.84 -11.49 8.69
C ASP A 75 -5.79 -10.41 8.40
N ALA A 76 -4.59 -10.80 7.95
CA ALA A 76 -3.44 -9.92 7.76
C ALA A 76 -2.72 -10.20 6.44
N GLN A 77 -3.48 -10.34 5.35
CA GLN A 77 -2.92 -10.52 4.01
C GLN A 77 -2.06 -9.31 3.64
N LEU A 78 -0.76 -9.51 3.72
CA LEU A 78 0.26 -8.54 3.33
C LEU A 78 0.78 -8.91 1.95
N TYR A 79 0.92 -7.90 1.12
CA TYR A 79 1.43 -8.03 -0.24
C TYR A 79 2.70 -7.22 -0.37
N GLU A 80 3.73 -7.81 -0.97
CA GLU A 80 4.99 -7.14 -1.24
C GLU A 80 5.11 -6.91 -2.76
N MET A 81 4.71 -5.73 -3.22
CA MET A 81 4.55 -5.42 -4.65
C MET A 81 5.63 -4.46 -5.15
N PRO A 82 6.14 -4.64 -6.38
CA PRO A 82 7.15 -3.76 -6.94
C PRO A 82 6.53 -2.43 -7.40
N SER A 83 7.33 -1.35 -7.36
CA SER A 83 6.87 0.00 -7.67
C SER A 83 6.32 0.15 -9.10
N ASP A 84 6.93 -0.55 -10.07
CA ASP A 84 6.51 -0.52 -11.48
C ASP A 84 5.08 -1.03 -11.64
N LEU A 85 4.75 -2.17 -11.03
CA LEU A 85 3.40 -2.72 -11.01
C LEU A 85 2.42 -1.74 -10.39
N LEU A 86 2.74 -1.17 -9.23
CA LEU A 86 1.82 -0.23 -8.55
C LEU A 86 1.54 1.00 -9.41
N ASN A 87 2.55 1.51 -10.12
CA ASN A 87 2.43 2.67 -10.98
C ASN A 87 1.56 2.43 -12.23
N GLU A 88 1.36 1.19 -12.66
CA GLU A 88 0.38 0.86 -13.72
C GLU A 88 -1.06 1.15 -13.29
N TYR A 89 -1.33 1.21 -11.98
CA TYR A 89 -2.65 1.47 -11.39
C TYR A 89 -2.82 2.91 -10.88
N ALA A 90 -1.93 3.82 -11.30
CA ALA A 90 -2.15 5.24 -11.10
C ALA A 90 -3.37 5.73 -11.94
N PRO A 91 -4.07 6.80 -11.51
CA PRO A 91 -3.82 7.62 -10.33
C PRO A 91 -4.30 6.96 -9.03
N PHE A 92 -3.62 7.28 -7.92
CA PHE A 92 -3.97 6.76 -6.59
C PHE A 92 -4.96 7.66 -5.85
N THR A 93 -5.72 7.05 -4.94
CA THR A 93 -6.53 7.78 -3.96
C THR A 93 -5.77 7.87 -2.64
N TYR A 94 -5.94 8.98 -1.91
CA TYR A 94 -5.25 9.22 -0.64
C TYR A 94 -6.29 9.48 0.45
N ILE A 95 -6.14 8.81 1.58
CA ILE A 95 -7.00 8.98 2.76
C ILE A 95 -6.12 9.42 3.93
N GLU A 96 -6.46 10.54 4.54
CA GLU A 96 -5.83 10.99 5.79
C GLU A 96 -6.32 10.12 6.95
N VAL A 97 -5.40 9.71 7.82
CA VAL A 97 -5.65 8.87 9.00
C VAL A 97 -5.10 9.51 10.27
#